data_AF-A0A498E8D3-F1
#
_entry.id   AF-A0A498E8D3-F1
#
_cell.length_a   1.000
_cell.length_b   1.000
_cell.length_c   1.000
_cell.angle_alpha   90.00
_cell.angle_beta   90.00
_cell.angle_gamma   90.00
#
_symmetry.space_group_name_H-M   'P 1'
#
loop_
_entity.id
_entity.type
_entity.pdbx_description
1 polymer ?
#
loop_
_entity_poly.entity_id
_entity_poly.type
_entity_poly.pdbx_seq_one_letter_code
_entity_poly.pdbx_strand_id
1 'polypeptide(L)'
;MSEFGALSIVPPLLAIALAILTRKAILSLFLGIWSGAVIFTGGLGIVQTFDWIVGAIIADDGFQATILVFTLLLGSGVAMVWNLGGTYAIRDWAIERLDTQRKAGLAAWLLGIVLFFDDYAN
;
A
#
# COMPACT_ATOMS: atom_id res chain seq x y z
N MET A 1 12.20 31.10 12.80
CA MET A 1 12.18 29.65 12.50
C MET A 1 11.63 28.95 13.72
N SER A 2 10.30 28.88 13.88
CA SER A 2 9.72 28.03 14.91
C SER A 2 9.86 26.60 14.42
N GLU A 3 10.84 25.87 14.95
CA GLU A 3 10.99 24.44 14.71
C GLU A 3 9.64 23.77 14.99
N PHE A 4 9.05 23.15 13.97
CA PHE A 4 7.80 22.41 14.11
C PHE A 4 7.90 21.24 15.11
N GLY A 5 9.08 20.98 15.69
CA GLY A 5 9.30 20.27 16.96
C GLY A 5 8.37 19.08 17.15
N ALA A 6 7.66 19.06 18.28
CA ALA A 6 6.71 17.98 18.61
C ALA A 6 5.45 17.95 17.70
N LEU A 7 5.07 19.06 17.06
CA LEU A 7 3.90 19.12 16.19
C LEU A 7 4.10 18.33 14.88
N SER A 8 5.35 18.17 14.43
CA SER A 8 5.69 17.38 13.24
C SER A 8 5.38 15.88 13.38
N ILE A 9 5.22 15.39 14.61
CA ILE A 9 4.90 13.99 14.90
C ILE A 9 3.40 13.69 14.78
N VAL A 10 2.56 14.74 14.80
CA VAL A 10 1.10 14.60 14.75
C VAL A 10 0.64 13.92 13.45
N PRO A 11 1.09 14.35 12.25
CA PRO A 11 0.67 13.71 11.00
C PRO A 11 0.94 12.19 10.91
N PRO A 12 2.16 11.68 11.18
CA PRO A 12 2.43 10.25 11.10
C PRO A 12 1.72 9.45 12.19
N LEU A 13 1.64 9.95 13.43
CA LEU A 13 0.93 9.25 14.50
C LEU A 13 -0.57 9.18 14.22
N LEU A 14 -1.17 10.26 13.71
CA LEU A 14 -2.58 10.30 13.33
C LEU A 14 -2.85 9.31 12.19
N ALA A 15 -1.99 9.24 11.19
CA ALA A 15 -2.11 8.26 10.11
C ALA A 15 -2.07 6.81 10.63
N ILE A 16 -1.11 6.48 11.51
CA ILE A 16 -0.98 5.13 12.08
C ILE A 16 -2.21 4.78 12.95
N ALA A 17 -2.60 5.67 13.86
CA ALA A 17 -3.73 5.45 14.75
C ALA A 17 -5.03 5.23 13.97
N LEU A 18 -5.29 6.07 12.95
CA LEU A 18 -6.46 5.92 12.10
C LEU A 18 -6.37 4.66 11.22
N ALA A 19 -5.20 4.28 10.74
CA ALA A 19 -5.05 3.07 9.91
C ALA A 19 -5.44 1.82 10.71
N ILE A 20 -5.02 1.75 11.97
CA ILE A 20 -5.35 0.65 12.88
C ILE A 20 -6.85 0.66 13.24
N LEU A 21 -7.40 1.83 13.59
CA LEU A 21 -8.78 1.95 14.05
C LEU A 21 -9.80 1.76 12.92
N THR A 22 -9.58 2.41 11.78
CA THR A 22 -10.52 2.41 10.65
C THR A 22 -10.33 1.22 9.72
N ARG A 23 -9.17 0.55 9.78
CA ARG A 23 -8.74 -0.47 8.81
C ARG A 23 -8.78 0.01 7.35
N LYS A 24 -8.70 1.33 7.15
CA LYS A 24 -8.69 2.01 5.84
C LYS A 24 -7.40 2.78 5.67
N ALA A 25 -6.37 2.11 5.15
CA ALA A 25 -5.03 2.69 5.00
C ALA A 25 -5.03 3.98 4.17
N ILE A 26 -5.67 3.98 3.00
CA ILE A 26 -5.70 5.14 2.08
C ILE A 26 -6.31 6.38 2.76
N LEU A 27 -7.47 6.21 3.41
CA LEU A 27 -8.14 7.31 4.10
C LEU A 27 -7.31 7.83 5.27
N SER A 28 -6.63 6.95 5.98
CA SER A 28 -5.79 7.30 7.13
C SER A 28 -4.53 8.06 6.72
N LEU A 29 -3.88 7.62 5.62
CA LEU A 29 -2.75 8.33 5.03
C LEU A 29 -3.15 9.73 4.55
N PHE A 30 -4.29 9.85 3.87
CA PHE A 30 -4.80 11.15 3.44
C PHE A 30 -5.02 12.10 4.62
N LEU A 31 -5.68 11.64 5.69
CA LEU A 31 -5.92 12.46 6.88
C LEU A 31 -4.62 12.83 7.60
N GLY A 32 -3.62 11.94 7.58
CA GLY A 32 -2.27 12.25 8.04
C GLY A 32 -1.66 13.42 7.27
N ILE A 33 -1.55 13.33 5.95
CA ILE A 33 -0.98 14.39 5.10
C ILE A 33 -1.76 15.70 5.27
N TRP A 34 -3.09 15.62 5.28
CA TRP A 34 -3.95 16.79 5.46
C TRP A 34 -3.74 17.47 6.81
N SER A 35 -3.60 16.70 7.90
CA SER A 35 -3.27 17.27 9.21
C SER A 35 -1.92 18.01 9.20
N GLY A 36 -0.93 17.49 8.47
CA GLY A 36 0.35 18.18 8.26
C GLY A 36 0.20 19.48 7.48
N ALA A 37 -0.67 19.48 6.46
CA ALA A 37 -0.94 20.67 5.66
C ALA A 37 -1.70 21.75 6.45
N VAL A 38 -2.62 21.36 7.33
CA VAL A 38 -3.30 22.28 8.27
C VAL A 38 -2.28 22.93 9.20
N ILE A 39 -1.36 22.14 9.77
CA ILE A 39 -0.30 22.67 10.65
C ILE A 39 0.64 23.61 9.88
N PHE A 40 1.03 23.24 8.66
CA PHE A 40 1.96 24.03 7.83
C PHE A 40 1.36 25.37 7.37
N THR A 41 0.09 25.37 6.95
CA THR A 41 -0.58 26.56 6.42
C THR A 41 -1.24 27.42 7.50
N GLY A 42 -1.50 26.88 8.70
CA GLY A 42 -2.30 27.53 9.74
C GLY A 42 -3.79 27.69 9.38
N GLY A 43 -4.24 27.07 8.28
CA GLY A 43 -5.60 27.15 7.77
C GLY A 43 -6.14 25.78 7.33
N LEU A 44 -7.07 25.76 6.37
CA LEU A 44 -7.67 24.49 5.91
C LEU A 44 -6.69 23.56 5.18
N GLY A 45 -5.56 24.05 4.65
CA GLY A 45 -4.50 23.22 4.07
C GLY A 45 -4.86 22.36 2.85
N ILE A 46 -6.06 22.50 2.28
CA ILE A 46 -6.57 21.60 1.21
C ILE A 46 -5.68 21.68 -0.04
N VAL A 47 -5.42 22.89 -0.54
CA VAL A 47 -4.57 23.10 -1.73
C VAL A 47 -3.18 22.53 -1.49
N GLN A 48 -2.57 22.86 -0.35
CA GLN A 48 -1.25 22.37 0.04
C GLN A 48 -1.17 20.84 0.12
N THR A 49 -2.24 20.18 0.57
CA THR A 49 -2.33 18.71 0.64
C THR A 49 -2.22 18.11 -0.75
N PHE A 50 -2.99 18.64 -1.71
CA PHE A 50 -2.94 18.16 -3.09
C PHE A 50 -1.64 18.53 -3.78
N ASP A 51 -1.07 19.70 -3.52
CA ASP A 51 0.25 20.09 -4.05
C ASP A 51 1.34 19.11 -3.61
N TRP A 52 1.35 18.70 -2.34
CA TRP A 52 2.29 17.68 -1.85
C TRP A 52 2.05 16.31 -2.45
N ILE A 53 0.79 15.89 -2.60
CA ILE A 53 0.46 14.60 -3.24
C ILE A 53 0.92 14.59 -4.69
N VAL A 54 0.57 15.62 -5.46
CA VAL A 54 0.97 15.74 -6.87
C VAL A 54 2.49 15.83 -6.98
N GLY A 55 3.12 16.67 -6.15
CA GLY A 55 4.58 16.81 -6.07
C GLY A 55 5.29 15.48 -5.78
N ALA A 56 4.74 14.66 -4.89
CA ALA A 56 5.29 13.33 -4.58
C ALA A 56 5.08 12.32 -5.71
N ILE A 57 4.01 12.44 -6.51
CA ILE A 57 3.73 11.55 -7.65
C ILE A 57 4.65 11.85 -8.84
N ILE A 58 4.94 13.13 -9.09
CA ILE A 58 5.79 13.58 -10.21
C ILE A 58 7.27 13.68 -9.85
N ALA A 59 7.63 13.38 -8.59
CA ALA A 59 9.01 13.31 -8.14
C ALA A 59 9.80 12.27 -8.95
N ASP A 60 11.13 12.35 -8.89
CA ASP A 60 12.05 11.37 -9.51
C ASP A 60 11.66 11.00 -10.96
N ASP A 61 11.44 12.01 -11.80
CA ASP A 61 11.01 11.88 -13.20
C ASP A 61 9.71 11.06 -13.40
N GLY A 62 8.82 11.07 -12.42
CA GLY A 62 7.54 10.34 -12.46
C GLY A 62 7.69 8.85 -12.16
N PHE A 63 8.76 8.44 -11.49
CA PHE A 63 8.96 7.06 -11.07
C PHE A 63 7.80 6.53 -10.22
N GLN A 64 7.31 7.33 -9.27
CA GLN A 64 6.16 7.00 -8.42
C GLN A 64 4.88 6.88 -9.25
N ALA A 65 4.69 7.70 -10.28
CA ALA A 65 3.57 7.57 -11.21
C ALA A 65 3.63 6.24 -11.98
N THR A 66 4.83 5.82 -12.40
CA THR A 66 5.04 4.50 -13.03
C THR A 66 4.65 3.36 -12.10
N ILE A 67 5.06 3.42 -10.82
CA ILE A 67 4.67 2.43 -9.80
C ILE A 67 3.16 2.40 -9.61
N LEU A 68 2.49 3.56 -9.55
CA LEU A 68 1.03 3.63 -9.40
C LEU A 68 0.30 2.94 -10.57
N VAL A 69 0.75 3.18 -11.81
CA VAL A 69 0.17 2.52 -12.98
C VAL A 69 0.47 1.02 -12.96
N PHE A 70 1.70 0.63 -12.64
CA PHE A 70 2.09 -0.77 -12.55
C PHE A 70 1.27 -1.54 -11.51
N THR A 71 1.13 -1.00 -10.29
CA THR A 71 0.34 -1.61 -9.21
C THR A 71 -1.15 -1.69 -9.56
N LEU A 72 -1.70 -0.69 -10.24
CA LEU A 72 -3.07 -0.73 -10.75
C LEU A 72 -3.26 -1.85 -11.78
N LEU A 73 -2.33 -1.99 -12.73
CA LEU A 73 -2.36 -3.05 -13.73
C LEU A 73 -2.18 -4.44 -13.11
N LEU A 74 -1.27 -4.59 -12.14
CA LEU A 74 -1.10 -5.83 -11.38
C LEU A 74 -2.39 -6.21 -10.65
N GLY A 75 -3.00 -5.25 -9.94
CA GLY A 75 -4.29 -5.45 -9.27
C GLY A 75 -5.40 -5.85 -10.25
N SER A 76 -5.47 -5.22 -11.41
CA SER A 76 -6.41 -5.58 -12.48
C SER A 76 -6.15 -6.99 -13.01
N GLY A 77 -4.89 -7.38 -13.20
CA GLY A 77 -4.51 -8.73 -13.63
C GLY A 77 -4.93 -9.79 -12.61
N VAL A 78 -4.68 -9.53 -11.32
CA VAL A 78 -5.13 -10.40 -10.22
C VAL A 78 -6.65 -10.52 -10.20
N ALA A 79 -7.38 -9.41 -10.33
CA ALA A 79 -8.83 -9.40 -10.39
C ALA A 79 -9.37 -10.17 -11.62
N MET A 80 -8.70 -10.07 -12.76
CA MET A 80 -9.04 -10.84 -13.96
C MET A 80 -8.88 -12.34 -13.74
N VAL A 81 -7.74 -12.77 -13.16
CA VAL A 81 -7.51 -14.20 -12.82
C VAL A 81 -8.56 -14.71 -11.83
N TRP A 82 -8.94 -13.88 -10.85
CA TRP A 82 -10.01 -14.20 -9.90
C TRP A 82 -11.36 -14.41 -10.62
N ASN A 83 -11.73 -13.49 -11.51
CA ASN A 83 -12.99 -13.55 -12.25
C ASN A 83 -13.07 -14.70 -13.26
N LEU A 84 -11.92 -15.09 -13.84
CA LEU A 84 -11.82 -16.27 -14.72
C LEU A 84 -11.82 -17.60 -13.94
N GLY A 85 -11.84 -17.56 -12.61
CA GLY A 85 -11.85 -18.74 -11.75
C GLY A 85 -10.48 -19.39 -11.56
N GLY A 86 -9.39 -18.74 -11.94
CA GLY A 86 -8.03 -19.26 -11.77
C GLY A 86 -7.68 -19.53 -10.31
N THR A 87 -8.20 -18.72 -9.39
CA THR A 87 -8.03 -18.94 -7.94
C THR A 87 -8.71 -20.22 -7.46
N TYR A 88 -9.84 -20.62 -8.04
CA TYR A 88 -10.50 -21.89 -7.72
C TYR A 88 -9.68 -23.08 -8.24
N ALA A 89 -9.13 -23.00 -9.46
CA ALA A 89 -8.26 -24.03 -10.00
C ALA A 89 -6.99 -24.25 -9.15
N ILE A 90 -6.37 -23.15 -8.67
CA ILE A 90 -5.21 -23.23 -7.78
C ILE A 90 -5.59 -23.86 -6.43
N ARG A 91 -6.74 -23.49 -5.87
CA ARG A 91 -7.26 -24.08 -4.63
C ARG A 91 -7.46 -25.59 -4.78
N ASP A 92 -8.13 -26.03 -5.84
CA ASP A 92 -8.46 -27.45 -6.03
C ASP A 92 -7.19 -28.28 -6.25
N TRP A 93 -6.24 -27.76 -7.05
CA TRP A 93 -4.90 -28.35 -7.20
C TRP A 93 -4.18 -28.46 -5.85
N ALA A 94 -4.25 -27.42 -5.02
CA ALA A 94 -3.60 -27.39 -3.71
C ALA A 94 -4.21 -28.43 -2.77
N ILE A 95 -5.54 -28.56 -2.71
CA ILE A 95 -6.21 -29.56 -1.87
C ILE A 95 -5.89 -30.98 -2.32
N GLU A 96 -5.83 -31.23 -3.63
CA GLU A 96 -5.53 -32.56 -4.18
C GLU A 96 -4.07 -33.00 -3.93
N ARG A 97 -3.10 -32.06 -3.95
CA ARG A 97 -1.66 -32.36 -3.90
C ARG A 97 -0.98 -32.07 -2.56
N LEU A 98 -1.50 -31.16 -1.75
CA LEU A 98 -0.95 -30.78 -0.45
C LEU A 98 -1.67 -31.50 0.69
N ASP A 99 -1.59 -32.83 0.67
CA ASP A 99 -2.24 -33.76 1.60
C ASP A 99 -1.60 -33.83 3.00
N THR A 100 -0.40 -33.26 3.18
CA THR A 100 0.36 -33.34 4.43
C THR A 100 0.90 -31.97 4.86
N GLN A 101 1.01 -31.75 6.17
CA GLN A 101 1.53 -30.51 6.74
C GLN A 101 2.93 -30.15 6.23
N ARG A 102 3.79 -31.15 6.01
CA ARG A 102 5.14 -30.94 5.46
C ARG A 102 5.10 -30.43 4.02
N LYS A 103 4.26 -31.02 3.16
CA LYS A 103 4.11 -30.55 1.77
C LYS A 103 3.51 -29.16 1.70
N ALA A 104 2.48 -28.87 2.49
CA ALA A 104 1.88 -27.54 2.57
C ALA A 104 2.91 -26.48 3.03
N GLY A 105 3.69 -26.79 4.07
CA GLY A 105 4.75 -25.91 4.56
C GLY A 105 5.86 -25.66 3.53
N LEU A 106 6.32 -26.72 2.84
CA LEU A 106 7.32 -26.58 1.77
C LEU A 106 6.80 -25.77 0.58
N ALA A 107 5.56 -25.99 0.17
CA ALA A 107 4.93 -25.24 -0.92
C ALA A 107 4.79 -23.75 -0.55
N ALA A 108 4.32 -23.44 0.67
CA ALA A 108 4.23 -22.06 1.15
C ALA A 108 5.61 -21.39 1.25
N TRP A 109 6.63 -22.12 1.71
CA TRP A 109 8.01 -21.62 1.77
C TRP A 109 8.59 -21.32 0.38
N LEU A 110 8.43 -22.23 -0.57
CA LEU A 110 8.85 -22.02 -1.96
C LEU A 110 8.12 -20.85 -2.60
N LEU A 111 6.81 -20.76 -2.39
CA LEU A 111 5.99 -19.67 -2.90
C LEU A 111 6.41 -18.32 -2.30
N GLY A 112 6.80 -18.30 -1.03
CA GLY A 112 7.46 -17.16 -0.40
C GLY A 112 8.73 -16.75 -1.14
N ILE A 113 9.65 -17.69 -1.41
CA ILE A 113 10.88 -17.38 -2.15
C ILE A 113 10.59 -16.82 -3.55
N VAL A 114 9.60 -17.38 -4.25
CA VAL A 114 9.25 -16.94 -5.60
C VAL A 114 8.63 -15.54 -5.60
N LEU A 115 7.76 -15.23 -4.62
CA LEU A 115 7.07 -13.93 -4.56
C LEU A 115 7.94 -12.79 -4.00
N PHE A 116 8.85 -13.08 -3.07
CA PHE A 116 9.71 -12.07 -2.44
C PHE A 116 10.97 -11.71 -3.27
N PHE A 117 11.06 -12.17 -4.51
CA PHE A 117 12.17 -11.79 -5.41
C PHE A 117 12.05 -10.35 -5.93
N ASP A 118 10.88 -9.72 -5.82
CA ASP A 118 10.65 -8.36 -6.29
C ASP A 118 10.98 -7.33 -5.20
N ASP A 119 11.94 -6.45 -5.48
CA ASP A 119 12.40 -5.37 -4.57
C ASP A 119 11.36 -4.23 -4.46
N TYR A 120 10.36 -4.18 -5.34
CA TYR A 120 9.31 -3.16 -5.34
C TYR A 120 7.99 -3.65 -4.73
N ALA A 121 7.80 -4.97 -4.59
CA ALA A 121 6.58 -5.59 -4.04
C ALA A 121 6.67 -5.94 -2.54
N ASN A 122 7.79 -5.64 -1.87
CA ASN A 122 7.99 -5.82 -0.42
C ASN A 122 7.98 -4.48 0.33
#